data_AF-A0A7V2SZE3-F1
#
_entry.id   AF-A0A7V2SZE3-F1
#
_cell.length_a   1.000
_cell.length_b   1.000
_cell.length_c   1.000
_cell.angle_alpha   90.00
_cell.angle_beta   90.00
_cell.angle_gamma   90.00
#
_symmetry.space_group_name_H-M   'P 1'
#
loop_
_entity.id
_entity.type
_entity.pdbx_description
1 polymer ?
#
loop_
_entity_poly.entity_id
_entity_poly.type
_entity_poly.pdbx_seq_one_letter_code
_entity_poly.pdbx_strand_id
1 'polypeptide(L)' 'MQPDTMTTFTMSRIPSKLKNWLKKRASSNNRSMSAEVLTLLEKLKRGELKEV' A
#
# COMPACT_ATOMS: atom_id res chain seq x y z
N MET A 1 -14.09 -24.37 -2.92
CA MET A 1 -13.72 -22.95 -2.74
C MET A 1 -12.55 -22.91 -1.76
N GLN A 2 -11.36 -22.56 -2.21
CA GLN A 2 -10.25 -22.30 -1.27
C GLN A 2 -10.55 -20.97 -0.57
N PRO A 3 -10.40 -20.87 0.75
CA PRO A 3 -10.56 -19.58 1.43
C PRO A 3 -9.45 -18.66 0.94
N ASP A 4 -9.82 -17.49 0.42
CA ASP A 4 -8.88 -16.42 0.13
C ASP A 4 -8.14 -16.07 1.41
N THR A 5 -6.92 -16.60 1.57
CA THR A 5 -6.10 -16.37 2.74
C THR A 5 -5.85 -14.87 2.83
N MET A 6 -6.54 -14.19 3.76
CA MET A 6 -6.36 -12.79 4.10
C MET A 6 -4.91 -12.59 4.55
N THR A 7 -4.03 -12.31 3.59
CA THR A 7 -2.61 -12.11 3.87
C THR A 7 -2.47 -10.80 4.61
N THR A 8 -2.24 -10.89 5.92
CA THR A 8 -2.09 -9.72 6.77
C THR A 8 -0.78 -9.03 6.43
N PHE A 9 -0.85 -7.86 5.79
CA PHE A 9 0.33 -7.08 5.44
C PHE A 9 0.91 -6.43 6.70
N THR A 10 1.95 -7.04 7.29
CA THR A 10 2.58 -6.52 8.51
C THR A 10 3.54 -5.37 8.19
N MET A 11 3.10 -4.13 8.47
CA MET A 11 3.85 -2.87 8.28
C MET A 11 4.97 -2.65 9.31
N SER A 12 5.41 -3.70 10.01
CA SER A 12 6.35 -3.63 11.13
C SER A 12 7.77 -3.26 10.69
N ARG A 13 8.18 -3.66 9.48
CA ARG A 13 9.54 -3.50 8.97
C ARG A 13 9.74 -2.32 7.99
N ILE A 14 8.75 -1.45 7.85
CA ILE A 14 8.84 -0.32 6.93
C ILE A 14 9.56 0.85 7.61
N PRO A 15 10.56 1.49 6.97
CA PRO A 15 11.21 2.68 7.50
C PRO A 15 10.20 3.75 7.93
N SER A 16 10.43 4.39 9.07
CA SER A 16 9.50 5.37 9.66
C SER A 16 9.12 6.50 8.69
N LYS A 17 10.09 7.00 7.90
CA LYS A 17 9.86 8.00 6.87
C LYS A 17 8.87 7.53 5.80
N LEU A 18 9.04 6.31 5.29
CA LEU A 18 8.15 5.73 4.28
C LEU A 18 6.76 5.43 4.86
N LYS A 19 6.69 4.93 6.10
CA LYS A 19 5.43 4.71 6.82
C LYS A 19 4.64 6.00 7.00
N ASN A 20 5.31 7.09 7.38
CA ASN A 20 4.65 8.39 7.54
C ASN A 20 4.17 8.97 6.21
N TRP A 21 4.94 8.81 5.14
CA TRP A 21 4.52 9.19 3.79
C TRP A 21 3.28 8.40 3.34
N LEU A 22 3.28 7.07 3.54
CA LEU A 22 2.15 6.20 3.23
C LEU A 22 0.89 6.57 4.02
N LYS A 23 1.02 6.88 5.32
CA LYS A 23 -0.10 7.35 6.14
C LYS A 23 -0.72 8.64 5.58
N LYS A 24 0.11 9.64 5.26
CA LYS A 24 -0.36 10.92 4.71
C LYS A 24 -1.11 10.69 3.40
N ARG A 25 -0.49 9.94 2.48
CA ARG A 25 -1.07 9.65 1.17
C ARG A 25 -2.38 8.86 1.26
N ALA A 26 -2.43 7.84 2.11
CA ALA A 26 -3.64 7.05 2.35
C ALA A 26 -4.78 7.93 2.91
N SER A 27 -4.46 8.84 3.84
CA SER A 27 -5.42 9.81 4.37
C SER A 27 -5.93 10.77 3.28
N SER A 28 -5.05 11.29 2.42
CA SER A 28 -5.44 12.15 1.31
C SER A 28 -6.34 11.43 0.29
N ASN A 29 -6.16 10.12 0.12
CA ASN A 29 -6.95 9.30 -0.79
C ASN A 29 -8.16 8.63 -0.12
N ASN A 30 -8.47 8.97 1.14
CA ASN A 30 -9.55 8.39 1.95
C ASN A 30 -9.53 6.85 1.99
N ARG A 31 -8.34 6.26 2.16
CA ARG A 31 -8.10 4.81 2.18
C ARG A 31 -7.35 4.38 3.43
N SER A 32 -7.48 3.10 3.77
CA SER A 32 -6.57 2.48 4.74
C SER A 32 -5.15 2.41 4.15
N MET A 33 -4.14 2.46 5.01
CA MET A 33 -2.75 2.39 4.58
C MET A 33 -2.43 1.10 3.80
N SER A 34 -3.03 -0.03 4.19
CA SER A 34 -2.89 -1.31 3.49
C SER A 34 -3.51 -1.26 2.09
N ALA A 35 -4.69 -0.67 1.93
CA ALA A 35 -5.34 -0.51 0.63
C ALA A 35 -4.55 0.42 -0.31
N GLU A 36 -3.96 1.48 0.22
CA GLU A 36 -3.10 2.38 -0.56
C GLU A 36 -1.82 1.66 -1.04
N VAL A 37 -1.20 0.85 -0.18
CA VAL A 37 -0.02 0.05 -0.55
C VAL A 37 -0.34 -0.95 -1.65
N LEU A 38 -1.46 -1.67 -1.53
CA LEU A 38 -1.91 -2.60 -2.57
C LEU A 38 -2.16 -1.85 -3.89
N THR A 39 -2.83 -0.70 -3.84
CA THR A 39 -3.06 0.12 -5.03
C THR A 39 -1.75 0.54 -5.70
N LEU A 40 -0.77 0.98 -4.91
CA LEU A 40 0.55 1.36 -5.43
C LEU A 40 1.27 0.19 -6.08
N LEU A 41 1.23 -1.00 -5.46
CA LEU A 41 1.82 -2.22 -6.01
C LEU A 41 1.14 -2.66 -7.31
N GLU A 42 -0.19 -2.56 -7.39
CA GLU A 42 -0.93 -2.85 -8.62
C GLU A 42 -0.58 -1.88 -9.75
N LYS A 43 -0.51 -0.57 -9.43
CA LYS A 43 -0.10 0.46 -10.41
C LYS A 43 1.33 0.25 -10.88
N LEU A 44 2.23 -0.11 -9.98
CA LEU A 44 3.62 -0.44 -10.31
C LEU A 44 3.68 -1.66 -11.24
N LYS A 45 2.94 -2.73 -10.92
CA LYS A 45 2.83 -3.93 -11.75
C LYS A 45 2.28 -3.64 -13.15
N ARG A 46 1.35 -2.68 -13.28
CA ARG A 46 0.76 -2.25 -14.55
C ARG A 46 1.64 -1.26 -15.33
N GLY A 47 2.75 -0.77 -14.75
CA GLY A 47 3.58 0.27 -15.37
C GLY A 47 2.96 1.67 -15.36
N GLU A 48 1.90 1.87 -14.56
CA GLU A 48 1.17 3.15 -14.45
C GLU A 48 1.80 4.09 -13.42
N LEU A 49 2.73 3.59 -12.62
CA LEU A 49 3.51 4.40 -11.69
C LEU A 49 4.75 4.94 -12.41
N LYS A 50 4.70 6.18 -12.90
CA LYS A 50 5.92 6.90 -13.28
C LYS A 50 6.65 7.31 -12.00
N GLU A 51 7.94 7.01 -11.90
CA GLU A 51 8.81 7.55 -10.85
C GLU A 51 8.64 9.08 -10.80
N VAL A 52 8.42 9.60 -9.59
CA VAL A 52 8.34 11.04 -9.32
C VAL A 52 9.73 11.56 -9.05
#